data_AF-C5B1R0-F1
#
_entry.id   AF-C5B1R0-F1
#
_cell.length_a   1.000
_cell.length_b   1.000
_cell.length_c   1.000
_cell.angle_alpha   90.00
_cell.angle_beta   90.00
_cell.angle_gamma   90.00
#
_symmetry.space_group_name_H-M   'P 1'
#
loop_
_entity.id
_entity.type
_entity.pdbx_description
1 polymer ?
#
loop_
_entity_poly.entity_id
_entity_poly.type
_entity_poly.pdbx_seq_one_letter_code
_entity_poly.pdbx_strand_id
1 'polypeptide(L)'
;MEPTQVLSTVEMRASIIHVLHWIATTIEVIGVAAIVLGAIVSTALFLWRGVGREWDAAFRSYRANLGRGILLGLEFLVAADIIGTVAVTPTFQSLGVLALIILVRTFLSFSLQVEIEGQWPWRRREADHNSAGGRL
;
A
#
# COMPACT_ATOMS: atom_id res chain seq x y z
N MET A 1 10.72 35.77 26.00
CA MET A 1 11.12 34.93 24.86
C MET A 1 11.71 35.85 23.82
N GLU A 2 12.95 35.60 23.37
CA GLU A 2 13.64 36.42 22.37
C GLU A 2 13.08 36.18 20.96
N PRO A 3 12.89 37.23 20.14
CA PRO A 3 12.35 37.13 18.77
C PRO A 3 13.25 36.32 17.81
N THR A 4 14.54 36.16 18.13
CA THR A 4 15.52 35.40 17.34
C THR A 4 15.30 33.88 17.37
N GLN A 5 14.70 33.36 18.46
CA GLN A 5 14.41 31.92 18.61
C GLN A 5 13.15 31.50 17.82
N VAL A 6 12.20 32.41 17.60
CA VAL A 6 10.95 32.10 16.92
C VAL A 6 11.18 31.88 15.43
N LEU A 7 12.03 32.73 14.82
CA LEU A 7 12.38 32.65 13.39
C LEU A 7 13.10 31.34 13.04
N SER A 8 14.05 30.88 13.87
CA SER A 8 14.76 29.62 13.63
C SER A 8 13.85 28.38 13.71
N THR A 9 12.84 28.39 14.59
CA THR A 9 11.86 27.29 14.67
C THR A 9 10.91 27.25 13.48
N VAL A 10 10.54 28.41 12.92
CA VAL A 10 9.63 28.51 11.77
C VAL A 10 10.35 28.11 10.48
N GLU A 11 11.57 28.61 10.26
CA GLU A 11 12.37 28.23 9.09
C GLU A 11 12.69 26.73 9.09
N MET A 12 13.09 26.18 10.25
CA MET A 12 13.36 24.75 10.38
C MET A 12 12.12 23.88 10.12
N ARG A 13 10.93 24.31 10.59
CA ARG A 13 9.66 23.62 10.28
C ARG A 13 9.33 23.65 8.80
N ALA A 14 9.49 24.79 8.14
CA ALA A 14 9.23 24.93 6.72
C ALA A 14 10.14 24.02 5.89
N SER A 15 11.44 23.97 6.21
CA SER A 15 12.40 23.06 5.56
C SER A 15 12.04 21.59 5.76
N ILE A 16 11.64 21.19 6.98
CA ILE A 16 11.25 19.80 7.28
C ILE A 16 10.02 19.39 6.47
N ILE A 17 8.98 20.22 6.43
CA ILE A 17 7.75 19.92 5.67
C ILE A 17 8.05 19.78 4.18
N HIS A 18 8.92 20.64 3.64
CA HIS A 18 9.30 20.58 2.23
C HIS A 18 10.04 19.28 1.90
N VAL A 19 10.98 18.86 2.73
CA VAL A 19 11.73 17.60 2.55
C VAL A 19 10.81 16.38 2.70
N LEU A 20 9.96 16.35 3.73
CA LEU A 20 9.02 15.25 3.96
C LEU A 20 8.03 15.10 2.81
N HIS A 21 7.55 16.21 2.24
CA HIS A 21 6.68 16.18 1.07
C HIS A 21 7.37 15.53 -0.15
N TRP A 22 8.62 15.91 -0.44
CA TRP A 22 9.38 15.30 -1.54
C TRP A 22 9.65 13.80 -1.35
N ILE A 23 9.94 13.40 -0.12
CA ILE A 23 10.14 11.99 0.24
C ILE A 23 8.83 11.21 0.05
N ALA A 24 7.72 11.69 0.61
CA ALA A 24 6.42 11.03 0.49
C ALA A 24 6.00 10.87 -0.97
N THR A 25 6.10 11.93 -1.78
CA THR A 25 5.76 11.91 -3.21
C THR A 25 6.63 10.91 -3.98
N THR A 26 7.92 10.82 -3.67
CA THR A 26 8.83 9.86 -4.34
C THR A 26 8.43 8.42 -4.01
N ILE A 27 8.15 8.13 -2.74
CA ILE A 27 7.72 6.80 -2.31
C ILE A 27 6.36 6.44 -2.93
N GLU A 28 5.44 7.40 -3.01
CA GLU A 28 4.15 7.22 -3.68
C GLU A 28 4.34 6.84 -5.16
N VAL A 29 5.18 7.58 -5.89
CA VAL A 29 5.49 7.29 -7.30
C VAL A 29 6.10 5.90 -7.45
N ILE A 30 7.01 5.50 -6.56
CA ILE A 30 7.60 4.14 -6.57
C ILE A 30 6.52 3.08 -6.33
N GLY A 31 5.64 3.29 -5.35
CA GLY A 31 4.54 2.37 -5.06
C GLY A 31 3.59 2.20 -6.23
N VAL A 32 3.14 3.30 -6.83
CA VAL A 32 2.29 3.28 -8.03
C VAL A 32 3.01 2.59 -9.20
N ALA A 33 4.29 2.91 -9.42
CA ALA A 33 5.09 2.27 -10.47
C ALA A 33 5.19 0.75 -10.25
N ALA A 34 5.38 0.28 -9.02
CA ALA A 34 5.43 -1.15 -8.71
C ALA A 34 4.11 -1.86 -9.03
N ILE A 35 2.96 -1.26 -8.70
CA ILE A 35 1.64 -1.79 -9.07
C ILE A 35 1.51 -1.89 -10.59
N VAL A 36 1.80 -0.80 -11.29
CA VAL A 36 1.64 -0.71 -12.75
C VAL A 36 2.55 -1.70 -13.46
N LEU A 37 3.82 -1.78 -13.06
CA LEU A 37 4.79 -2.73 -13.63
C LEU A 37 4.36 -4.18 -13.35
N GLY A 38 3.94 -4.49 -12.13
CA GLY A 38 3.41 -5.80 -11.77
C GLY A 38 2.21 -6.20 -12.63
N ALA A 39 1.29 -5.25 -12.89
CA ALA A 39 0.13 -5.46 -13.74
C ALA A 39 0.50 -5.68 -15.22
N ILE A 40 1.39 -4.85 -15.76
CA ILE A 40 1.86 -4.97 -17.15
C ILE A 40 2.57 -6.30 -17.37
N VAL A 41 3.55 -6.63 -16.51
CA VAL A 41 4.33 -7.87 -16.63
C VAL A 41 3.43 -9.09 -16.51
N SER A 42 2.52 -9.10 -15.53
CA SER A 42 1.59 -10.22 -15.34
C SER A 42 0.69 -10.40 -16.56
N THR A 43 0.16 -9.30 -17.11
CA THR A 43 -0.73 -9.32 -18.28
C THR A 43 0.01 -9.77 -19.53
N ALA A 44 1.23 -9.28 -19.77
CA ALA A 44 2.06 -9.70 -20.91
C ALA A 44 2.39 -11.20 -20.84
N LEU A 45 2.79 -11.69 -19.66
CA LEU A 45 3.06 -13.12 -19.44
C LEU A 45 1.80 -13.98 -19.64
N PHE A 46 0.64 -13.50 -19.20
CA PHE A 46 -0.63 -14.19 -19.40
C PHE A 46 -0.99 -14.26 -20.88
N LEU A 47 -0.87 -13.16 -21.63
CA LEU A 47 -1.15 -13.15 -23.06
C LEU A 47 -0.19 -14.04 -23.87
N TRP A 48 1.10 -14.06 -23.51
CA TRP A 48 2.07 -14.94 -24.17
C TRP A 48 1.85 -16.42 -23.86
N ARG A 49 1.41 -16.77 -22.65
CA ARG A 49 1.17 -18.16 -22.24
C ARG A 49 -0.26 -18.65 -22.50
N GLY A 50 -1.21 -17.73 -22.65
CA GLY A 50 -2.64 -18.01 -22.75
C GLY A 50 -3.13 -18.51 -24.11
N VAL A 51 -2.23 -18.65 -25.10
CA VAL A 51 -2.55 -19.14 -26.45
C VAL A 51 -2.64 -20.69 -26.52
N GLY A 52 -2.86 -21.39 -25.39
CA GLY A 52 -2.87 -22.87 -25.32
C GLY A 52 -3.95 -23.47 -24.40
N ARG A 53 -3.98 -24.82 -24.30
CA ARG A 53 -4.97 -25.64 -23.56
C ARG A 53 -4.89 -25.51 -22.02
N GLU A 54 -4.00 -24.67 -21.48
CA GLU A 54 -3.73 -24.53 -20.04
C GLU A 54 -4.22 -23.20 -19.44
N TRP A 55 -5.39 -22.73 -19.90
CA TRP A 55 -5.95 -21.43 -19.53
C TRP A 55 -6.10 -21.25 -18.00
N ASP A 56 -6.51 -22.30 -17.29
CA ASP A 56 -6.64 -22.29 -15.83
C ASP A 56 -5.30 -22.11 -15.09
N ALA A 57 -4.23 -22.74 -15.59
CA ALA A 57 -2.90 -22.61 -15.00
C ALA A 57 -2.31 -21.21 -15.27
N ALA A 58 -2.51 -20.69 -16.48
CA ALA A 58 -2.11 -19.34 -16.86
C ALA A 58 -2.85 -18.28 -16.02
N PHE A 59 -4.15 -18.45 -15.79
CA PHE A 59 -4.96 -17.53 -14.99
C PHE A 59 -4.58 -17.53 -13.50
N ARG A 60 -4.32 -18.70 -12.91
CA ARG A 60 -3.80 -18.78 -11.53
C ARG A 60 -2.45 -18.07 -11.38
N SER A 61 -1.55 -18.26 -12.34
CA SER A 61 -0.23 -17.62 -12.36
C SER A 61 -0.34 -16.10 -12.56
N TYR A 62 -1.27 -15.66 -13.41
CA TYR A 62 -1.61 -14.25 -13.60
C TYR A 62 -2.06 -13.59 -12.29
N ARG A 63 -3.08 -14.15 -11.62
CA ARG A 63 -3.58 -13.64 -10.33
C ARG A 63 -2.48 -13.59 -9.26
N ALA A 64 -1.62 -14.61 -9.19
CA ALA A 64 -0.53 -14.65 -8.23
C ALA A 64 0.50 -13.53 -8.47
N ASN A 65 0.91 -13.32 -9.72
CA ASN A 65 1.90 -12.28 -10.05
C ASN A 65 1.30 -10.87 -9.93
N LEU A 66 0.05 -10.69 -10.34
CA LEU A 66 -0.71 -9.44 -10.16
C LEU A 66 -0.80 -9.09 -8.67
N GLY A 67 -1.20 -10.06 -7.84
CA GLY A 67 -1.33 -9.89 -6.39
C GLY A 67 -0.02 -9.51 -5.71
N ARG A 68 1.12 -10.12 -6.11
CA ARG A 68 2.45 -9.76 -5.59
C ARG A 68 2.85 -8.32 -5.93
N GLY A 69 2.59 -7.89 -7.16
CA GLY A 69 2.87 -6.52 -7.60
C GLY A 69 2.03 -5.48 -6.86
N ILE A 70 0.74 -5.79 -6.65
CA ILE A 70 -0.17 -4.95 -5.86
C ILE A 70 0.29 -4.87 -4.40
N LEU A 71 0.61 -6.02 -3.78
CA LEU A 71 1.04 -6.07 -2.38
C LEU A 71 2.30 -5.23 -2.14
N LEU A 72 3.31 -5.38 -3.00
CA LEU A 72 4.54 -4.59 -2.95
C LEU A 72 4.24 -3.09 -3.09
N GLY A 73 3.43 -2.71 -4.07
CA GLY A 73 3.04 -1.32 -4.26
C GLY A 73 2.30 -0.74 -3.06
N LEU A 74 1.43 -1.54 -2.42
CA LEU A 74 0.72 -1.15 -1.22
C LEU A 74 1.65 -0.94 -0.02
N GLU A 75 2.73 -1.71 0.14
CA GLU A 75 3.73 -1.48 1.19
C GLU A 75 4.37 -0.09 1.05
N PHE A 76 4.76 0.30 -0.17
CA PHE A 76 5.30 1.64 -0.45
C PHE A 76 4.26 2.74 -0.27
N LEU A 77 3.05 2.54 -0.80
CA LEU A 77 1.96 3.49 -0.66
C LEU A 77 1.70 3.75 0.83
N VAL A 78 1.56 2.72 1.66
CA VAL A 78 1.36 2.84 3.12
C VAL A 78 2.46 3.69 3.76
N ALA A 79 3.72 3.46 3.40
CA ALA A 79 4.83 4.29 3.89
C ALA A 79 4.70 5.76 3.47
N ALA A 80 4.33 6.04 2.22
CA ALA A 80 4.10 7.40 1.73
C ALA A 80 3.01 8.14 2.51
N ASP A 81 1.90 7.48 2.82
CA ASP A 81 0.82 8.10 3.61
C ASP A 81 1.26 8.41 5.04
N ILE A 82 1.95 7.49 5.71
CA ILE A 82 2.43 7.74 7.08
C ILE A 82 3.34 8.98 7.11
N ILE A 83 4.22 9.12 6.11
CA ILE A 83 5.14 10.26 6.00
C ILE A 83 4.36 11.56 5.70
N GLY A 84 3.41 11.51 4.75
CA GLY A 84 2.60 12.66 4.39
C GLY A 84 1.65 13.14 5.50
N THR A 85 1.19 12.22 6.34
CA THR A 85 0.21 12.48 7.40
C THR A 85 0.82 13.08 8.67
N VAL A 86 2.00 12.65 9.09
CA VAL A 86 2.66 13.13 10.34
C VAL A 86 3.20 14.56 10.22
N ALA A 87 3.45 15.05 9.02
CA ALA A 87 4.16 16.32 8.78
C ALA A 87 3.27 17.58 8.85
N VAL A 88 1.95 17.46 8.66
CA VAL A 88 1.05 18.62 8.54
C VAL A 88 0.58 19.05 9.92
N THR A 89 0.77 20.33 10.25
CA THR A 89 0.36 20.97 11.51
C THR A 89 -0.98 20.45 12.02
N PRO A 90 -1.04 19.85 13.23
CA PRO A 90 -2.23 19.19 13.74
C PRO A 90 -3.31 20.25 14.03
N THR A 91 -4.19 20.49 13.06
CA THR A 91 -5.48 21.15 13.25
C THR A 91 -6.56 20.08 13.14
N PHE A 92 -7.65 20.20 13.90
CA PHE A 92 -8.75 19.23 13.84
C PHE A 92 -9.34 19.06 12.43
N GLN A 93 -9.34 20.12 11.62
CA GLN A 93 -9.79 20.07 10.23
C GLN A 93 -8.82 19.29 9.33
N SER A 94 -7.52 19.55 9.45
CA SER A 94 -6.49 18.80 8.71
C SER A 94 -6.49 17.33 9.09
N LEU A 95 -6.64 17.01 10.39
CA LEU A 95 -6.77 15.64 10.90
C LEU A 95 -8.04 14.94 10.39
N GLY A 96 -9.14 15.67 10.21
CA GLY A 96 -10.38 15.10 9.66
C GLY A 96 -10.25 14.66 8.20
N VAL A 97 -9.67 15.51 7.35
CA VAL A 97 -9.37 15.15 5.95
C VAL A 97 -8.39 13.98 5.89
N LEU A 98 -7.39 13.99 6.78
CA LEU A 98 -6.40 12.94 6.89
C LEU A 98 -7.00 11.58 7.26
N ALA A 99 -7.85 11.57 8.30
CA ALA A 99 -8.56 10.38 8.74
C ALA A 99 -9.46 9.82 7.63
N LEU A 100 -10.11 10.69 6.85
CA LEU A 100 -10.91 10.28 5.71
C LEU A 100 -10.07 9.63 4.60
N ILE A 101 -8.92 10.22 4.25
CA ILE A 101 -8.01 9.66 3.24
C ILE A 101 -7.50 8.27 3.68
N ILE A 102 -7.04 8.15 4.93
CA ILE A 102 -6.59 6.87 5.50
C ILE A 102 -7.73 5.84 5.47
N LEU A 103 -8.95 6.22 5.87
CA LEU A 103 -10.12 5.34 5.89
C LEU A 103 -10.44 4.80 4.49
N VAL A 104 -10.47 5.68 3.48
CA VAL A 104 -10.71 5.29 2.08
C VAL A 104 -9.62 4.33 1.62
N ARG A 105 -8.36 4.61 1.93
CA ARG A 105 -7.25 3.72 1.56
C ARG A 105 -7.38 2.35 2.22
N THR A 106 -7.60 2.29 3.53
CA THR A 106 -7.73 1.01 4.24
C THR A 106 -8.90 0.20 3.67
N PHE A 107 -10.03 0.86 3.41
CA PHE A 107 -11.20 0.19 2.84
C PHE A 107 -10.93 -0.37 1.43
N LEU A 108 -10.36 0.43 0.52
CA LEU A 108 -10.07 -0.01 -0.85
C LEU A 108 -9.01 -1.11 -0.88
N SER A 109 -7.93 -0.94 -0.12
CA SER A 109 -6.85 -1.92 -0.02
C SER A 109 -7.37 -3.25 0.54
N PHE A 110 -8.21 -3.20 1.58
CA PHE A 110 -8.87 -4.37 2.15
C PHE A 110 -9.85 -5.05 1.19
N SER A 111 -10.67 -4.28 0.47
CA SER A 111 -11.64 -4.79 -0.50
C SER A 111 -10.94 -5.54 -1.65
N LEU A 112 -9.87 -4.97 -2.19
CA LEU A 112 -9.03 -5.61 -3.22
C LEU A 112 -8.41 -6.90 -2.71
N GLN A 113 -7.89 -6.90 -1.48
CA GLN A 113 -7.28 -8.08 -0.88
C GLN A 113 -8.30 -9.22 -0.73
N VAL A 114 -9.51 -8.92 -0.24
CA VAL A 114 -10.60 -9.91 -0.12
C VAL A 114 -11.03 -10.47 -1.47
N GLU A 115 -11.11 -9.65 -2.52
CA GLU A 115 -11.45 -10.10 -3.88
C GLU A 115 -10.36 -11.01 -4.48
N ILE A 116 -9.09 -10.68 -4.24
CA ILE A 116 -7.95 -11.48 -4.73
C ILE A 116 -7.83 -12.80 -3.96
N GLU A 117 -8.05 -12.81 -2.65
CA GLU A 117 -7.96 -14.01 -1.82
C GLU A 117 -9.21 -14.90 -1.86
N GLY A 118 -10.38 -14.34 -2.15
CA GLY A 118 -11.67 -15.06 -2.11
C GLY A 118 -12.09 -15.55 -0.72
N GLN A 119 -11.32 -15.22 0.32
CA GLN A 119 -11.54 -15.61 1.71
C GLN A 119 -11.22 -14.43 2.62
N TRP A 120 -12.08 -14.18 3.61
CA TRP A 120 -11.85 -13.12 4.58
C TRP A 120 -10.59 -13.39 5.42
N PRO A 121 -9.78 -12.36 5.72
CA PRO A 121 -8.47 -12.53 6.36
C PRO A 121 -8.54 -13.19 7.76
N TRP A 122 -9.65 -13.04 8.48
CA TRP A 122 -9.84 -13.73 9.76
C TRP A 122 -9.98 -15.24 9.64
N ARG A 123 -10.40 -15.76 8.47
CA ARG A 123 -10.53 -17.21 8.22
C ARG A 123 -9.20 -17.91 7.94
N ARG A 124 -8.14 -17.17 7.59
CA ARG A 124 -6.78 -17.72 7.41
C ARG A 124 -6.18 -18.26 8.72
N ARG A 125 -6.51 -17.66 9.86
CA ARG A 125 -5.93 -18.04 11.16
C ARG A 125 -6.44 -19.38 11.71
N GLU A 126 -7.58 -19.86 11.23
CA GLU A 126 -8.18 -21.11 11.71
C GLU A 126 -7.55 -22.36 11.07
N ALA A 127 -6.97 -22.25 9.87
CA ALA A 127 -6.38 -23.39 9.14
C ALA A 127 -5.01 -23.84 9.70
N ASP A 128 -4.24 -22.91 10.28
CA ASP A 128 -2.91 -23.20 10.83
C ASP A 128 -2.98 -23.89 12.21
N HIS A 129 -4.05 -23.67 12.99
CA HIS A 129 -4.23 -24.28 14.32
C HIS A 129 -4.67 -25.74 14.29
N ASN A 130 -5.33 -26.21 13.21
CA ASN A 130 -5.83 -27.60 13.15
C ASN A 130 -4.79 -28.60 12.62
N SER A 131 -3.68 -28.13 12.05
CA SER A 131 -2.62 -28.99 11.48
C SER A 131 -1.56 -29.42 12.51
N ALA A 132 -1.53 -28.76 13.68
CA ALA A 132 -0.57 -29.05 14.75
C ALA A 132 -1.10 -30.03 15.81
N GLY A 133 -2.42 -30.25 15.89
CA GLY A 133 -3.07 -31.07 16.94
C GLY A 133 -3.39 -32.52 16.57
N GLY A 134 -3.20 -32.92 15.30
CA GLY A 134 -3.65 -34.23 14.79
C GLY A 134 -2.59 -35.33 14.69
N ARG A 135 -1.42 -35.17 15.33
CA ARG A 135 -0.32 -36.17 15.29
C ARG A 135 0.13 -36.62 16.68
N LEU A 136 -0.83 -37.01 17.52
CA LEU A 136 -0.59 -37.85 18.70
C LEU A 136 -1.64 -38.97 18.71
#